data_AF-A0A0G0ARN3-F1
#
_entry.id   AF-A0A0G0ARN3-F1
#
_cell.length_a   1.000
_cell.length_b   1.000
_cell.length_c   1.000
_cell.angle_alpha   90.00
_cell.angle_beta   90.00
_cell.angle_gamma   90.00
#
_symmetry.space_group_name_H-M   'P 1'
#
loop_
_entity.id
_entity.type
_entity.pdbx_description
1 polymer ?
#
loop_
_entity_poly.entity_id
_entity_poly.type
_entity_poly.pdbx_seq_one_letter_code
_entity_poly.pdbx_strand_id
1 'polypeptide(L)' 'MNKKQREMLKAIFEEPTLSNVKWANIESLFKNLDAEISEGNGSRIRVILN' A
#
# COMPACT_ATOMS: atom_id res chain seq x y z
N MET A 1 -12.45 -0.86 -3.88
CA MET A 1 -11.49 -1.92 -3.50
C MET A 1 -11.74 -3.19 -4.30
N ASN A 2 -10.77 -3.62 -5.11
CA ASN A 2 -10.89 -4.83 -5.96
C ASN A 2 -10.39 -6.11 -5.25
N LYS A 3 -10.58 -7.29 -5.86
CA LYS A 3 -10.15 -8.58 -5.28
C LYS A 3 -8.65 -8.60 -4.95
N LYS A 4 -7.81 -8.16 -5.89
CA LYS A 4 -6.34 -8.12 -5.74
C LYS A 4 -5.89 -7.23 -4.58
N GLN A 5 -6.53 -6.08 -4.39
CA GLN A 5 -6.24 -5.15 -3.30
C GLN A 5 -6.64 -5.74 -1.94
N ARG A 6 -7.76 -6.48 -1.86
CA ARG A 6 -8.16 -7.19 -0.63
C ARG A 6 -7.18 -8.29 -0.26
N GLU A 7 -6.72 -9.06 -1.24
CA GLU A 7 -5.67 -10.07 -1.03
C GLU A 7 -4.36 -9.41 -0.60
N MET A 8 -4.02 -8.27 -1.21
CA MET A 8 -2.82 -7.52 -0.82
C MET A 8 -2.90 -6.98 0.60
N LEU A 9 -4.05 -6.43 1.01
CA LEU A 9 -4.27 -5.98 2.37
C LEU A 9 -4.07 -7.12 3.37
N LYS A 10 -4.60 -8.31 3.09
CA LYS A 10 -4.38 -9.49 3.94
C LYS A 10 -2.89 -9.85 4.03
N ALA A 11 -2.21 -9.95 2.89
CA ALA A 11 -0.80 -10.30 2.82
C ALA A 11 0.13 -9.34 3.60
N ILE A 12 -0.22 -8.06 3.69
CA ILE A 12 0.55 -7.07 4.48
C ILE A 12 0.44 -7.33 5.99
N PHE A 13 -0.69 -7.88 6.44
CA PHE A 13 -0.95 -8.19 7.85
C PHE A 13 -0.73 -9.66 8.22
N GLU A 14 -0.25 -10.49 7.28
CA GLU A 14 0.11 -11.88 7.57
C GLU A 14 1.39 -11.97 8.42
N GLU A 15 1.46 -12.99 9.27
CA GLU A 15 2.64 -13.33 10.08
C GLU A 15 3.10 -14.76 9.74
N PRO A 16 4.30 -14.94 9.15
CA PRO A 16 5.27 -13.90 8.78
C PRO A 16 4.83 -13.07 7.57
N THR A 17 5.27 -11.81 7.51
CA THR A 17 4.95 -10.92 6.37
C THR A 17 5.53 -11.49 5.07
N LEU A 18 4.71 -11.54 4.02
CA LEU A 18 5.15 -12.06 2.73
C LEU A 18 6.24 -11.18 2.11
N SER A 19 7.33 -11.81 1.66
CA SER A 19 8.47 -11.10 1.05
C SER A 19 8.21 -10.61 -0.38
N ASN A 20 7.13 -11.06 -1.02
CA ASN A 20 6.80 -10.74 -2.41
C ASN A 20 5.86 -9.52 -2.56
N VAL A 21 5.60 -8.78 -1.48
CA VAL A 21 4.76 -7.57 -1.53
C VAL A 21 5.49 -6.44 -2.27
N LYS A 22 5.06 -6.17 -3.50
CA LYS A 22 5.60 -5.05 -4.30
C LYS A 22 5.02 -3.72 -3.83
N TRP A 23 5.86 -2.71 -3.66
CA TRP A 23 5.45 -1.34 -3.30
C TRP A 23 4.35 -0.79 -4.21
N ALA A 24 4.44 -1.01 -5.52
CA ALA A 24 3.41 -0.56 -6.48
C ALA A 24 2.00 -1.11 -6.17
N ASN A 25 1.89 -2.30 -5.57
CA ASN A 25 0.59 -2.84 -5.15
C ASN A 25 0.07 -2.10 -3.90
N ILE A 26 0.96 -1.70 -2.98
CA ILE A 26 0.62 -0.91 -1.80
C ILE A 26 0.17 0.50 -2.20
N GLU A 27 0.88 1.16 -3.12
CA GLU A 27 0.44 2.45 -3.68
C GLU A 27 -0.94 2.35 -4.35
N SER A 28 -1.19 1.28 -5.12
CA SER A 28 -2.48 1.07 -5.76
C SER A 28 -3.60 0.87 -4.73
N LEU A 29 -3.32 0.21 -3.61
CA LEU A 29 -4.26 0.08 -2.49
C LEU A 29 -4.58 1.45 -1.89
N PHE A 30 -3.56 2.26 -1.56
CA PHE A 30 -3.75 3.61 -1.01
C PHE A 30 -4.55 4.52 -1.95
N LYS A 31 -4.21 4.54 -3.25
CA LYS A 31 -4.95 5.30 -4.27
C LYS A 31 -6.42 4.90 -4.36
N ASN A 32 -6.75 3.64 -4.06
CA ASN A 32 -8.13 3.17 -4.10
C ASN A 32 -8.93 3.51 -2.84
N LEU A 33 -8.25 3.82 -1.74
CA LEU A 33 -8.85 4.27 -0.49
C LEU A 33 -8.89 5.81 -0.42
N ASP A 34 -8.75 6.48 -1.56
CA ASP A 34 -8.71 7.94 -1.70
C ASP A 34 -7.64 8.60 -0.81
N ALA A 35 -6.50 7.91 -0.63
CA ALA A 35 -5.36 8.45 0.09
C ALA A 35 -4.56 9.43 -0.77
N GLU A 36 -4.09 10.52 -0.16
CA GLU A 36 -3.12 11.42 -0.76
C GLU A 36 -1.71 10.91 -0.51
N ILE A 37 -0.92 10.77 -1.58
CA ILE A 37 0.46 10.30 -1.52
C ILE A 37 1.37 11.42 -2.00
N SER A 38 2.36 11.80 -1.19
CA SER A 38 3.37 12.78 -1.55
C SER A 38 4.78 12.25 -1.31
N GLU A 39 5.68 12.59 -2.22
CA GLU A 39 7.10 12.25 -2.11
C GLU A 39 7.84 13.36 -1.36
N GLY A 40 8.71 12.98 -0.43
CA GLY A 40 9.59 13.89 0.28
C GLY A 40 11.04 13.76 -0.19
N ASN A 41 11.97 14.44 0.51
CA ASN A 41 13.40 14.30 0.20
C ASN A 41 13.91 12.87 0.42
N GLY A 42 14.52 12.30 -0.62
CA GLY A 42 15.06 10.92 -0.64
C GLY A 42 13.96 9.89 -0.87
N SER A 43 14.11 8.67 -0.32
CA SER A 43 13.11 7.60 -0.43
C SER A 43 11.90 7.76 0.51
N ARG A 44 11.59 8.98 0.93
CA ARG A 44 10.51 9.24 1.90
C ARG A 44 9.19 9.39 1.17
N ILE A 45 8.20 8.62 1.58
CA ILE A 45 6.83 8.74 1.09
C ILE A 45 5.91 9.07 2.26
N ARG A 46 5.07 10.09 2.08
CA ARG A 46 4.00 10.46 3.01
C ARG A 46 2.68 9.98 2.43
N VAL A 47 1.87 9.34 3.27
CA VAL A 47 0.53 8.87 2.92
C VAL A 47 -0.42 9.50 3.92
N ILE A 48 -1.41 10.23 3.42
CA ILE A 48 -2.52 10.79 4.20
C ILE A 48 -3.76 10.00 3.80
N LEU A 49 -4.32 9.27 4.74
CA LEU A 49 -5.55 8.51 4.58
C LEU A 49 -6.61 9.17 5.45
N ASN A 50 -7.78 9.46 4.86
CA ASN A 50 -8.90 10.18 5.47
C ASN A 50 -9.28 9.66 6.87
#